data_AF-A0A4Y2CLF9-F1
#
_entry.id   AF-A0A4Y2CLF9-F1
#
_cell.length_a   1.000
_cell.length_b   1.000
_cell.length_c   1.000
_cell.angle_alpha   90.00
_cell.angle_beta   90.00
_cell.angle_gamma   90.00
#
_symmetry.space_group_name_H-M   'P 1'
#
loop_
_entity.id
_entity.type
_entity.pdbx_description
1 polymer ?
#
loop_
_entity_poly.entity_id
_entity_poly.type
_entity_poly.pdbx_seq_one_letter_code
_entity_poly.pdbx_strand_id
1 'polypeptide(L)'
;MDYVDWIKWENETEPPLTERFSDDMIAEAVVNPAIIQEAILPTIKGFPGHTQATERILKVVTEAAVAVCGPSRRDVFKRNHLKSRNLIPILNTKHDYRPL
;
A
#
# COMPACT_ATOMS: atom_id res chain seq x y z
N MET A 1 -14.56 5.73 -17.88
CA MET A 1 -13.20 6.24 -17.70
C MET A 1 -12.73 5.71 -16.38
N ASP A 2 -12.05 4.58 -16.43
CA ASP A 2 -11.41 3.95 -15.28
C ASP A 2 -10.10 4.70 -15.00
N TYR A 3 -9.59 4.67 -13.76
CA TYR A 3 -8.37 5.39 -13.36
C TYR A 3 -7.15 5.04 -14.24
N VAL A 4 -7.15 3.81 -14.77
CA VAL A 4 -6.14 3.29 -15.70
C VAL A 4 -6.15 3.97 -17.08
N ASP A 5 -7.27 4.58 -17.49
CA ASP A 5 -7.39 5.29 -18.79
C ASP A 5 -6.67 6.65 -18.78
N TRP A 6 -6.23 7.14 -17.61
CA TRP A 6 -5.52 8.42 -17.47
C TRP A 6 -4.00 8.29 -17.55
N ILE A 7 -3.47 7.07 -17.49
CA ILE A 7 -2.04 6.80 -17.62
C ILE A 7 -1.72 6.63 -19.11
N LYS A 8 -0.84 7.48 -19.64
CA LYS A 8 -0.35 7.36 -21.02
C LYS A 8 0.77 6.32 -21.07
N TRP A 9 0.38 5.06 -21.22
CA TRP A 9 1.29 3.91 -21.28
C TRP A 9 2.31 3.96 -22.43
N GLU A 10 2.07 4.77 -23.46
CA GLU A 10 2.92 4.88 -24.66
C GLU A 10 4.33 5.45 -24.38
N ASN A 11 4.54 6.11 -23.23
CA ASN A 11 5.83 6.72 -22.85
C ASN A 11 6.42 6.15 -21.55
N GLU A 12 5.95 4.98 -21.10
CA GLU A 12 6.50 4.35 -19.90
C GLU A 12 7.96 3.99 -20.13
N THR A 13 8.83 4.60 -19.34
CA THR A 13 10.26 4.28 -19.30
C THR A 13 10.47 3.28 -18.17
N GLU A 14 11.40 2.36 -18.36
CA GLU A 14 11.71 1.37 -17.35
C GLU A 14 12.01 2.05 -16.00
N PRO A 15 11.40 1.60 -14.89
CA PRO A 15 11.68 2.15 -13.58
C PRO A 15 13.18 2.03 -13.24
N PRO A 16 13.81 3.05 -12.62
CA PRO A 16 15.20 2.98 -12.17
C PRO A 16 15.51 1.81 -11.23
N LEU A 17 14.47 1.24 -10.62
CA LEU A 17 14.56 0.05 -9.77
C LEU A 17 14.82 -1.22 -10.58
N THR A 18 14.23 -1.36 -11.77
CA THR A 18 14.35 -2.58 -12.59
C THR A 18 15.39 -2.47 -13.69
N GLU A 19 15.80 -1.25 -14.06
CA GLU A 19 16.77 -0.94 -15.13
C GLU A 19 18.04 -1.82 -15.15
N ARG A 20 18.46 -2.33 -13.98
CA ARG A 20 19.69 -3.12 -13.83
C ARG A 20 19.47 -4.64 -13.83
N PHE A 21 18.23 -5.09 -13.91
CA PHE A 21 17.83 -6.48 -13.83
C PHE A 21 17.21 -6.91 -15.16
N SER A 22 17.52 -8.12 -15.63
CA SER A 22 16.84 -8.66 -16.80
C SER A 22 15.42 -9.12 -16.45
N ASP A 23 14.54 -9.15 -17.46
CA ASP A 23 13.18 -9.68 -17.31
C ASP A 23 13.17 -11.10 -16.72
N ASP A 24 14.13 -11.94 -17.11
CA ASP A 24 14.28 -13.30 -16.56
C ASP A 24 14.61 -13.28 -15.06
N MET A 25 15.50 -12.40 -14.62
CA MET A 25 15.84 -12.25 -13.20
C MET A 25 14.65 -11.72 -12.40
N ILE A 26 13.87 -10.80 -12.98
CA ILE A 26 12.66 -10.28 -12.34
C ILE A 26 11.62 -11.40 -12.22
N ALA A 27 11.39 -12.16 -13.29
CA ALA A 27 10.47 -13.30 -13.29
C ALA A 27 10.89 -14.36 -12.26
N GLU A 28 12.18 -14.67 -12.17
CA GLU A 28 12.71 -15.60 -11.19
C GLU A 28 12.55 -15.06 -9.76
N ALA A 29 12.80 -13.77 -9.54
CA ALA A 29 12.64 -13.13 -8.23
C ALA A 29 11.18 -13.13 -7.73
N VAL A 30 10.21 -13.05 -8.65
CA VAL A 30 8.77 -13.17 -8.30
C VAL A 30 8.45 -14.58 -7.79
N VAL A 31 9.07 -15.62 -8.35
CA VAL A 31 8.86 -17.02 -7.94
C VAL A 31 9.69 -17.39 -6.71
N ASN A 32 10.89 -16.83 -6.60
CA ASN A 32 11.84 -17.08 -5.52
C ASN A 32 12.16 -15.78 -4.75
N PRO A 33 11.45 -15.52 -3.64
CA PRO A 33 11.64 -14.30 -2.85
C PRO A 33 13.04 -14.13 -2.25
N ALA A 34 13.86 -15.19 -2.18
CA ALA A 34 15.23 -15.09 -1.72
C ALA A 34 16.08 -14.18 -2.63
N ILE A 35 15.82 -14.21 -3.94
CA ILE A 35 16.50 -13.37 -4.93
C ILE A 35 16.20 -11.89 -4.70
N ILE A 36 14.96 -11.56 -4.32
CA ILE A 36 14.57 -10.20 -3.95
C ILE A 36 15.42 -9.72 -2.76
N GLN A 37 15.60 -10.58 -1.75
CA GLN A 37 16.35 -10.20 -0.55
C GLN A 37 17.85 -10.02 -0.79
N GLU A 38 18.45 -10.85 -1.64
CA GLU A 38 19.89 -10.84 -1.88
C GLU A 38 20.30 -9.81 -2.95
N ALA A 39 19.54 -9.67 -4.04
CA ALA A 39 19.94 -8.86 -5.19
C ALA A 39 19.20 -7.51 -5.29
N ILE A 40 17.93 -7.46 -4.93
CA ILE A 40 17.06 -6.28 -5.20
C ILE A 40 16.97 -5.36 -3.98
N LEU A 41 16.85 -5.93 -2.77
CA LEU A 41 16.72 -5.19 -1.52
C LEU A 41 17.88 -4.22 -1.24
N PRO A 42 19.16 -4.57 -1.52
CA PRO A 42 20.27 -3.61 -1.37
C PRO A 42 20.11 -2.38 -2.26
N THR A 43 19.64 -2.57 -3.50
CA THR A 43 19.36 -1.49 -4.45
C THR A 43 18.21 -0.61 -3.95
N ILE A 44 17.14 -1.22 -3.42
CA ILE A 44 16.01 -0.48 -2.83
C ILE A 44 16.46 0.41 -1.66
N LYS A 45 17.27 -0.15 -0.74
CA LYS A 45 17.79 0.58 0.43
C LYS A 45 18.72 1.72 0.06
N GLY A 46 19.36 1.65 -1.10
CA GLY A 46 20.23 2.70 -1.64
C GLY A 46 19.47 3.91 -2.19
N PHE A 47 18.16 3.80 -2.47
CA PHE A 47 17.41 4.93 -2.98
C PHE A 47 17.17 5.98 -1.88
N PRO A 48 17.45 7.27 -2.15
CA PRO A 48 17.25 8.34 -1.17
C PRO A 48 15.77 8.50 -0.74
N GLY A 49 14.82 7.96 -1.51
CA GLY A 49 13.39 7.93 -1.18
C GLY A 49 12.95 6.78 -0.24
N HIS A 50 13.82 5.81 0.05
CA HIS A 50 13.50 4.69 0.92
C HIS A 50 13.75 5.05 2.40
N THR A 51 12.83 5.86 2.94
CA THR A 51 12.89 6.29 4.34
C THR A 51 12.08 5.36 5.25
N GLN A 52 12.36 5.41 6.56
CA GLN A 52 11.56 4.69 7.56
C GLN A 52 10.07 5.08 7.52
N ALA A 53 9.75 6.32 7.13
CA ALA A 53 8.37 6.76 6.96
C ALA A 53 7.68 5.99 5.82
N THR A 54 8.38 5.81 4.70
CA THR A 54 7.91 5.02 3.55
C THR A 54 7.62 3.57 3.98
N GLU A 55 8.53 2.93 4.71
CA GLU A 55 8.35 1.57 5.22
C GLU A 55 7.12 1.44 6.13
N ARG A 56 6.95 2.39 7.06
CA ARG A 56 5.81 2.41 7.99
C ARG A 56 4.48 2.57 7.26
N ILE A 57 4.41 3.47 6.27
CA ILE A 57 3.21 3.67 5.47
C ILE A 57 2.88 2.40 4.69
N LEU A 58 3.87 1.80 4.02
CA LEU A 58 3.67 0.57 3.25
C LEU A 58 3.15 -0.57 4.14
N LYS A 59 3.70 -0.69 5.36
CA LYS A 59 3.21 -1.66 6.37
C LYS A 59 1.75 -1.42 6.73
N VAL A 60 1.39 -0.20 7.12
CA VAL A 60 0.01 0.15 7.49
C VAL A 60 -0.97 -0.13 6.34
N VAL A 61 -0.60 0.25 5.12
CA VAL A 61 -1.42 0.01 3.92
C VAL A 61 -1.58 -1.48 3.66
N THR A 62 -0.50 -2.25 3.77
CA THR A 62 -0.51 -3.71 3.55
C THR A 62 -1.39 -4.41 4.59
N GLU A 63 -1.22 -4.10 5.88
CA GLU A 63 -2.03 -4.66 6.96
C GLU A 63 -3.52 -4.32 6.79
N ALA A 64 -3.82 -3.06 6.45
CA ALA A 64 -5.19 -2.62 6.18
C ALA A 64 -5.80 -3.35 4.96
N ALA A 65 -5.04 -3.50 3.88
CA ALA A 65 -5.47 -4.21 2.67
C ALA A 65 -5.75 -5.70 2.97
N VAL A 66 -4.87 -6.37 3.73
CA VAL A 66 -5.03 -7.77 4.14
C VAL A 66 -6.25 -7.95 5.04
N ALA A 67 -6.54 -6.99 5.92
CA ALA A 67 -7.71 -7.02 6.79
C ALA A 67 -9.04 -6.95 6.01
N VAL A 68 -9.02 -6.40 4.80
CA VAL A 68 -10.20 -6.28 3.93
C VAL A 68 -10.14 -7.16 2.68
N CYS A 69 -9.11 -7.98 2.49
CA CYS A 69 -9.04 -8.83 1.31
C CYS A 69 -10.05 -9.99 1.43
N GLY A 70 -10.92 -10.18 0.42
CA GLY A 70 -11.96 -11.21 0.39
C GLY A 70 -13.35 -10.77 0.87
N PRO A 71 -14.45 -11.33 0.33
CA PRO A 71 -15.82 -10.85 0.58
C PRO A 71 -16.21 -10.82 2.06
N SER A 72 -15.95 -11.89 2.80
CA SER A 72 -16.34 -12.02 4.21
C SER A 72 -15.59 -11.03 5.10
N ARG A 73 -14.28 -10.84 4.87
CA ARG A 73 -13.46 -9.90 5.64
C ARG A 73 -13.88 -8.46 5.40
N ARG A 74 -14.19 -8.09 4.14
CA ARG A 74 -14.75 -6.77 3.81
C ARG A 74 -16.05 -6.49 4.52
N ASP A 75 -16.97 -7.45 4.52
CA ASP A 75 -18.28 -7.28 5.15
C ASP A 75 -18.15 -7.10 6.67
N VAL A 76 -17.32 -7.93 7.33
CA VAL A 76 -17.01 -7.76 8.76
C VAL A 76 -16.38 -6.39 9.05
N PHE A 77 -15.41 -5.96 8.24
CA PHE A 77 -14.79 -4.63 8.38
C PHE A 77 -15.83 -3.51 8.27
N LYS A 78 -16.70 -3.54 7.26
CA LYS A 78 -17.78 -2.55 7.07
C LYS A 78 -18.73 -2.52 8.26
N ARG A 79 -19.17 -3.68 8.76
CA ARG A 79 -20.07 -3.78 9.91
C ARG A 79 -19.42 -3.23 11.18
N ASN A 80 -18.16 -3.58 11.44
CA ASN A 80 -17.42 -3.08 12.59
C ASN A 80 -17.20 -1.57 12.51
N HIS A 81 -16.86 -1.06 11.33
CA HIS A 81 -16.72 0.37 11.10
C HIS A 81 -18.04 1.13 11.29
N LEU A 82 -19.17 0.57 10.83
CA LEU A 82 -20.49 1.16 11.08
C LEU A 82 -20.82 1.19 12.58
N LYS A 83 -20.54 0.10 13.30
CA LYS A 83 -20.70 0.03 14.76
C LYS A 83 -19.83 1.05 15.49
N SER A 84 -18.57 1.21 15.08
CA SER A 84 -17.68 2.20 15.71
C SER A 84 -18.15 3.63 15.46
N ARG A 85 -18.71 3.93 14.28
CA ARG A 85 -19.29 5.25 13.98
C ARG A 85 -20.51 5.56 14.86
N ASN A 86 -21.30 4.56 15.24
CA ASN A 86 -22.41 4.76 16.17
C ASN A 86 -21.95 5.10 17.60
N LEU A 87 -20.70 4.79 17.97
CA LEU A 87 -20.12 5.18 19.26
C LEU A 87 -19.60 6.63 19.25
N ILE A 88 -19.40 7.21 18.07
CA ILE A 88 -18.96 8.59 17.94
C ILE A 88 -20.18 9.49 18.13
N PRO A 89 -20.20 10.37 19.15
CA PRO A 89 -21.32 11.27 19.35
C PRO A 89 -21.47 12.21 18.15
N ILE A 90 -22.72 12.46 17.76
CA ILE A 90 -23.04 13.45 16.74
C ILE A 90 -22.79 14.83 17.35
N LEU A 91 -21.82 15.56 16.80
CA LEU A 91 -21.50 16.93 17.18
C LEU A 91 -22.06 17.84 16.09
N ASN A 92 -22.99 18.72 16.47
CA ASN A 92 -23.60 19.65 15.51
C ASN A 92 -22.72 20.89 15.30
N THR A 93 -21.94 21.24 16.33
CA THR A 93 -21.02 22.37 16.30
C THR A 93 -19.66 21.96 16.87
N LYS A 94 -18.62 22.71 16.50
CA LYS A 94 -17.27 22.51 17.06
C LYS A 94 -17.22 22.71 18.57
N HIS A 95 -18.10 23.56 19.12
CA HIS A 95 -18.19 23.80 20.57
C HIS A 95 -18.73 22.60 21.36
N ASP A 96 -19.41 21.66 20.68
CA ASP A 96 -19.91 20.43 21.31
C ASP A 96 -18.79 19.43 21.60
N TYR A 97 -17.64 19.57 20.93
CA TYR A 97 -16.47 18.72 21.16
C TYR A 97 -15.82 19.07 22.50
N ARG A 98 -15.78 18.10 23.42
CA ARG A 98 -14.96 18.17 24.63
C ARG A 98 -13.82 17.15 24.53
N PRO A 99 -12.55 17.58 24.55
CA PRO A 99 -11.42 16.67 24.69
C PRO A 99 -11.54 15.94 26.03
N LEU A 100 -11.19 14.65 26.03
CA LEU A 100 -10.98 13.85 27.24
C LEU A 100 -9.71 14.29 27.97
#